data_AF-A0A2D3T5N7-F1
#
_entry.id   AF-A0A2D3T5N7-F1
#
_cell.length_a   1.000
_cell.length_b   1.000
_cell.length_c   1.000
_cell.angle_alpha   90.00
_cell.angle_beta   90.00
_cell.angle_gamma   90.00
#
_symmetry.space_group_name_H-M   'P 1'
#
loop_
_entity.id
_entity.type
_entity.pdbx_description
1 polymer ?
#
loop_
_entity_poly.entity_id
_entity_poly.type
_entity_poly.pdbx_seq_one_letter_code
_entity_poly.pdbx_strand_id
1 'polypeptide(L)'
;MKKTLITVALAIAALSGCSSTRYEPSTYSSNHSRAYNIAEAGGLVTGIQDASVPRDKLERLTDTKTFGTAYVLSGYMSPQLGMTSWKGGLLSLANWAIGPKQHGARNSLIAWMPSKEAVSPIDAQAKMLSHVKVSIESTLSGLGADFSLIYEKNGNLRYHFYKDKWKCPTWVNGQSKIADMCSIRVRIVEPLTGSAPRFISGVKGPVYAFTSGHETQYNYIVVTNGTASHAPQKIIYTALSKQLPAWAYLYLAPKTVHLENGEKIKFPYLLEKGTPEFFVYPKD
;
A
#
# COMPACT_ATOMS: atom_id res chain seq x y z
N MET A 1 -47.13 -55.56 31.14
CA MET A 1 -45.76 -55.00 31.29
C MET A 1 -45.01 -55.15 29.98
N LYS A 2 -44.73 -54.07 29.24
CA LYS A 2 -43.67 -54.04 28.20
C LYS A 2 -43.35 -52.60 27.78
N LYS A 3 -42.39 -52.05 28.53
CA LYS A 3 -41.38 -51.02 28.26
C LYS A 3 -41.58 -50.07 27.07
N THR A 4 -41.84 -48.82 27.43
CA THR A 4 -41.60 -47.58 26.67
C THR A 4 -40.12 -47.50 26.25
N LEU A 5 -39.84 -47.44 24.94
CA LEU A 5 -38.53 -47.12 24.40
C LEU A 5 -38.46 -45.60 24.20
N ILE A 6 -37.72 -44.91 25.06
CA ILE A 6 -37.35 -43.51 24.90
C ILE A 6 -36.12 -43.48 23.97
N THR A 7 -36.32 -43.07 22.73
CA THR A 7 -35.24 -42.83 21.78
C THR A 7 -34.60 -41.48 22.09
N VAL A 8 -33.44 -41.49 22.74
CA VAL A 8 -32.62 -40.30 22.96
C VAL A 8 -31.98 -39.93 21.62
N ALA A 9 -32.48 -38.89 20.96
CA ALA A 9 -31.84 -38.31 19.79
C ALA A 9 -30.56 -37.57 20.23
N LEU A 10 -29.40 -38.14 19.90
CA LEU A 10 -28.11 -37.47 20.05
C LEU A 10 -28.05 -36.32 19.03
N ALA A 11 -28.27 -35.09 19.48
CA ALA A 11 -28.02 -33.90 18.69
C ALA A 11 -26.49 -33.77 18.51
N ILE A 12 -25.98 -34.18 17.36
CA ILE A 12 -24.63 -33.83 16.93
C ILE A 12 -24.65 -32.33 16.66
N ALA A 13 -24.22 -31.54 17.64
CA ALA A 13 -23.90 -30.14 17.43
C ALA A 13 -22.78 -30.09 16.39
N ALA A 14 -23.14 -29.73 15.15
CA ALA A 14 -22.16 -29.33 14.17
C ALA A 14 -21.42 -28.13 14.76
N LEU A 15 -20.20 -28.37 15.24
CA LEU A 15 -19.22 -27.32 15.45
C LEU A 15 -19.08 -26.63 14.10
N SER A 16 -19.70 -25.46 13.98
CA SER A 16 -19.44 -24.49 12.91
C SER A 16 -17.98 -24.10 13.04
N GLY A 17 -17.12 -24.87 12.37
CA GLY A 17 -15.68 -24.64 12.31
C GLY A 17 -15.42 -23.21 11.92
N CYS A 18 -14.50 -22.57 12.63
CA CYS A 18 -13.99 -21.24 12.37
C CYS A 18 -13.87 -21.01 10.86
N SER A 19 -14.57 -19.98 10.37
CA SER A 19 -14.35 -19.43 9.03
C SER A 19 -12.91 -18.94 8.95
N SER A 20 -11.98 -19.84 8.63
CA SER A 20 -10.63 -19.48 8.24
C SER A 20 -10.74 -18.80 6.89
N THR A 21 -10.65 -17.48 6.90
CA THR A 21 -10.66 -16.59 5.74
C THR A 21 -9.44 -16.92 4.87
N ARG A 22 -9.65 -17.77 3.85
CA ARG A 22 -8.61 -18.29 2.97
C ARG A 22 -8.33 -17.29 1.84
N TYR A 23 -7.07 -17.06 1.55
CA TYR A 23 -6.59 -16.32 0.39
C TYR A 23 -6.27 -17.28 -0.76
N GLU A 24 -6.84 -17.00 -1.92
CA GLU A 24 -6.51 -17.70 -3.17
C GLU A 24 -5.57 -16.81 -4.01
N PRO A 25 -4.40 -17.33 -4.42
CA PRO A 25 -3.46 -16.55 -5.22
C PRO A 25 -4.02 -16.27 -6.61
N SER A 26 -3.90 -15.02 -7.08
CA SER A 26 -4.23 -14.69 -8.47
C SER A 26 -3.21 -15.29 -9.44
N THR A 27 -3.66 -15.50 -10.68
CA THR A 27 -2.79 -15.91 -11.79
C THR A 27 -2.21 -14.68 -12.48
N TYR A 28 -0.99 -14.78 -12.99
CA TYR A 28 -0.38 -13.66 -13.70
C TYR A 28 -1.05 -13.49 -15.06
N SER A 29 -1.60 -12.31 -15.31
CA SER A 29 -2.17 -11.92 -16.59
C SER A 29 -1.12 -11.22 -17.45
N SER A 30 -0.72 -11.86 -18.55
CA SER A 30 0.35 -11.37 -19.44
C SER A 30 -0.03 -10.14 -20.26
N ASN A 31 -1.32 -9.82 -20.35
CA ASN A 31 -1.85 -8.61 -20.98
C ASN A 31 -1.90 -7.40 -20.02
N HIS A 32 -1.42 -7.56 -18.78
CA HIS A 32 -1.40 -6.53 -17.76
C HIS A 32 0.02 -6.26 -17.26
N SER A 33 0.25 -5.05 -16.77
CA SER A 33 1.53 -4.66 -16.17
C SER A 33 1.81 -5.48 -14.91
N ARG A 34 3.08 -5.55 -14.51
CA ARG A 34 3.46 -6.16 -13.23
C ARG A 34 2.77 -5.45 -12.06
N ALA A 35 2.66 -4.12 -12.12
CA ALA A 35 2.00 -3.33 -11.09
C ALA A 35 0.52 -3.70 -10.95
N TYR A 36 -0.19 -3.87 -12.06
CA TYR A 36 -1.59 -4.31 -12.05
C TYR A 36 -1.74 -5.69 -11.41
N ASN A 37 -0.93 -6.66 -11.84
CA ASN A 37 -0.96 -8.02 -11.29
C ASN A 37 -0.73 -8.05 -9.78
N ILE A 38 0.21 -7.25 -9.26
CA ILE A 38 0.47 -7.14 -7.81
C ILE A 38 -0.70 -6.47 -7.09
N ALA A 39 -1.24 -5.39 -7.64
CA ALA A 39 -2.36 -4.66 -7.05
C ALA A 39 -3.61 -5.55 -6.96
N GLU A 40 -3.95 -6.25 -8.04
CA GLU A 40 -5.07 -7.19 -8.10
C GLU A 40 -4.88 -8.35 -7.12
N ALA A 41 -3.69 -8.95 -7.06
CA ALA A 41 -3.35 -9.99 -6.08
C ALA A 41 -3.51 -9.50 -4.64
N GLY A 42 -3.26 -8.22 -4.40
CA GLY A 42 -3.48 -7.54 -3.12
C GLY A 42 -4.93 -7.16 -2.85
N GLY A 43 -5.88 -7.52 -3.72
CA GLY A 43 -7.30 -7.24 -3.61
C GLY A 43 -7.73 -5.88 -4.17
N LEU A 44 -6.84 -5.13 -4.82
CA LEU A 44 -7.18 -3.83 -5.40
C LEU A 44 -7.79 -3.99 -6.81
N VAL A 45 -9.07 -4.38 -6.86
CA VAL A 45 -9.78 -4.69 -8.12
C VAL A 45 -10.67 -3.57 -8.69
N THR A 46 -10.92 -2.49 -7.95
CA THR A 46 -11.81 -1.40 -8.40
C THR A 46 -11.05 -0.09 -8.63
N GLY A 47 -11.32 0.60 -9.74
CA GLY A 47 -10.68 1.88 -10.06
C GLY A 47 -9.19 1.78 -10.39
N ILE A 48 -8.70 0.57 -10.71
CA ILE A 48 -7.33 0.32 -11.16
C ILE A 48 -7.39 -0.23 -12.58
N GLN A 49 -6.56 0.33 -13.46
CA GLN A 49 -6.39 -0.13 -14.83
C GLN A 49 -4.95 0.15 -15.25
N ASP A 50 -4.46 -0.53 -16.27
CA ASP A 50 -3.24 -0.09 -16.94
C ASP A 50 -3.51 0.97 -17.99
N ALA A 51 -2.55 1.88 -18.16
CA ALA A 51 -2.51 2.78 -19.28
C ALA A 51 -1.65 2.19 -20.41
N SER A 52 -2.18 2.22 -21.64
CA SER A 52 -1.42 1.87 -22.82
C SER A 52 -0.46 3.00 -23.18
N VAL A 53 0.84 2.71 -23.23
CA VAL A 53 1.88 3.69 -23.59
C VAL A 53 2.65 3.17 -24.80
N PRO A 54 2.92 4.01 -25.84
CA PRO A 54 3.79 3.62 -26.95
C PRO A 54 5.15 3.07 -26.49
N ARG A 55 5.63 1.98 -27.11
CA ARG A 55 6.87 1.27 -26.73
C ARG A 55 8.10 2.18 -26.65
N ASP A 56 8.27 3.08 -27.62
CA ASP A 56 9.35 4.09 -27.68
C ASP A 56 9.34 5.04 -26.46
N LYS A 57 8.16 5.27 -25.87
CA LYS A 57 7.99 6.10 -24.67
C LYS A 57 8.15 5.30 -23.38
N LEU A 58 7.79 4.02 -23.39
CA LEU A 58 7.99 3.12 -22.26
C LEU A 58 9.49 2.91 -22.01
N GLU A 59 10.28 2.66 -23.05
CA GLU A 59 11.75 2.49 -22.95
C GLU A 59 12.43 3.71 -22.33
N ARG A 60 11.95 4.93 -22.61
CA ARG A 60 12.47 6.17 -21.99
C ARG A 60 12.07 6.35 -20.52
N LEU A 61 10.96 5.76 -20.09
CA LEU A 61 10.49 5.79 -18.71
C LEU A 61 11.15 4.69 -17.85
N THR A 62 11.44 3.55 -18.46
CA THR A 62 12.01 2.36 -17.81
C THR A 62 13.53 2.27 -17.92
N ASP A 63 14.20 3.16 -18.67
CA ASP A 63 15.66 3.24 -18.68
C ASP A 63 16.18 3.67 -17.30
N THR A 64 16.60 2.64 -16.56
CA THR A 64 16.83 2.62 -15.11
C THR A 64 18.14 3.28 -14.70
N LYS A 65 19.01 3.67 -15.65
CA LYS A 65 20.29 4.31 -15.32
C LYS A 65 20.24 5.84 -15.25
N THR A 66 19.26 6.47 -15.90
CA THR A 66 19.27 7.94 -16.04
C THR A 66 17.88 8.58 -15.89
N PHE A 67 16.79 7.85 -16.18
CA PHE A 67 15.45 8.43 -16.21
C PHE A 67 14.51 7.85 -15.16
N GLY A 68 14.39 6.53 -14.99
CA GLY A 68 13.40 5.94 -14.07
C GLY A 68 13.51 6.44 -12.61
N THR A 69 14.73 6.51 -12.07
CA THR A 69 14.98 6.99 -10.71
C THR A 69 15.09 8.51 -10.64
N ALA A 70 15.73 9.17 -11.61
CA ALA A 70 15.91 10.63 -11.61
C ALA A 70 14.63 11.40 -11.95
N TYR A 71 13.79 10.91 -12.85
CA TYR A 71 12.51 11.52 -13.24
C TYR A 71 11.46 11.40 -12.12
N VAL A 72 11.54 10.31 -11.36
CA VAL A 72 10.77 10.11 -10.14
C VAL A 72 11.33 11.04 -9.05
N LEU A 73 12.62 11.04 -8.77
CA LEU A 73 13.21 11.89 -7.73
C LEU A 73 13.08 13.41 -8.00
N SER A 74 13.08 13.85 -9.25
CA SER A 74 13.05 15.27 -9.62
C SER A 74 11.66 15.94 -9.60
N GLY A 75 10.60 15.24 -9.18
CA GLY A 75 9.26 15.83 -9.10
C GLY A 75 8.59 16.07 -10.46
N TYR A 76 9.22 15.69 -11.58
CA TYR A 76 8.65 15.78 -12.93
C TYR A 76 7.67 14.63 -13.20
N MET A 77 6.62 14.48 -12.39
CA MET A 77 5.50 13.55 -12.72
C MET A 77 4.47 14.17 -13.68
N SER A 78 4.81 15.31 -14.27
CA SER A 78 4.10 15.91 -15.38
C SER A 78 5.08 15.99 -16.54
N PRO A 79 5.05 15.08 -17.52
CA PRO A 79 5.70 15.38 -18.78
C PRO A 79 4.97 16.58 -19.37
N GLN A 80 5.54 17.79 -19.23
CA GLN A 80 5.33 18.86 -20.20
C GLN A 80 6.15 18.48 -21.45
N LEU A 81 5.73 17.41 -22.10
CA LEU A 81 6.25 17.00 -23.39
C LEU A 81 5.09 17.16 -24.35
N GLY A 82 5.03 18.35 -24.97
CA GLY A 82 3.93 18.73 -25.86
C GLY A 82 3.72 17.66 -26.93
N MET A 83 2.57 16.98 -26.92
CA MET A 83 2.18 16.06 -27.99
C MET A 83 0.70 15.65 -27.84
N THR A 84 -0.05 15.79 -28.93
CA THR A 84 -1.49 15.55 -29.09
C THR A 84 -1.93 14.09 -28.93
N SER A 85 -0.99 13.12 -28.87
CA SER A 85 -1.28 11.68 -28.82
C SER A 85 -1.56 11.12 -27.42
N TRP A 86 -1.31 11.90 -26.35
CA TRP A 86 -1.60 11.48 -24.96
C TRP A 86 -3.07 11.61 -24.58
N LYS A 87 -3.89 12.31 -25.39
CA LYS A 87 -5.32 12.55 -25.07
C LYS A 87 -6.11 11.25 -24.84
N GLY A 88 -5.80 10.18 -25.58
CA GLY A 88 -6.42 8.85 -25.38
C GLY A 88 -5.98 8.13 -24.10
N GLY A 89 -4.70 8.21 -23.75
CA GLY A 89 -4.18 7.68 -22.49
C GLY A 89 -4.69 8.46 -21.27
N LEU A 90 -4.72 9.79 -21.36
CA LEU A 90 -5.22 10.68 -20.31
C LEU A 90 -6.70 10.45 -19.96
N LEU A 91 -7.53 10.05 -20.93
CA LEU A 91 -8.93 9.68 -20.69
C LEU A 91 -9.06 8.42 -19.83
N SER A 92 -8.20 7.41 -20.04
CA SER A 92 -8.14 6.22 -19.17
C SER A 92 -7.62 6.57 -17.76
N LEU A 93 -6.67 7.51 -17.67
CA LEU A 93 -6.11 8.00 -16.39
C LEU A 93 -7.11 8.87 -15.61
N ALA A 94 -8.00 9.58 -16.29
CA ALA A 94 -9.07 10.35 -15.66
C ALA A 94 -10.10 9.45 -14.97
N ASN A 95 -10.31 8.23 -15.47
CA ASN A 95 -11.22 7.25 -14.86
C ASN A 95 -10.71 6.68 -13.53
N TRP A 96 -9.40 6.74 -13.25
CA TRP A 96 -8.81 6.24 -11.99
C TRP A 96 -9.21 7.06 -10.75
N ALA A 97 -9.80 8.24 -10.96
CA ALA A 97 -10.20 9.17 -9.90
C ALA A 97 -11.73 9.26 -9.69
N ILE A 98 -12.53 8.46 -10.41
CA ILE A 98 -14.00 8.61 -10.42
C ILE A 98 -14.63 7.63 -9.43
N GLY A 99 -14.72 8.03 -8.16
CA GLY A 99 -15.64 7.44 -7.18
C GLY A 99 -15.11 7.42 -5.74
N PRO A 100 -15.86 7.96 -4.75
CA PRO A 100 -15.56 7.71 -3.34
C PRO A 100 -15.78 6.21 -3.08
N LYS A 101 -14.76 5.51 -2.56
CA LYS A 101 -14.68 4.06 -2.24
C LYS A 101 -13.97 3.14 -3.24
N GLN A 102 -13.44 3.63 -4.35
CA GLN A 102 -12.64 2.76 -5.24
C GLN A 102 -11.27 2.44 -4.62
N HIS A 103 -10.77 1.24 -4.87
CA HIS A 103 -9.45 0.80 -4.40
C HIS A 103 -8.33 1.65 -5.00
N GLY A 104 -8.48 2.05 -6.27
CA GLY A 104 -7.52 2.91 -6.96
C GLY A 104 -7.38 4.33 -6.40
N ALA A 105 -8.36 4.82 -5.63
CA ALA A 105 -8.41 6.18 -5.12
C ALA A 105 -7.77 6.37 -3.72
N ARG A 106 -7.17 5.31 -3.14
CA ARG A 106 -6.61 5.34 -1.78
C ARG A 106 -5.25 4.63 -1.70
N ASN A 107 -4.36 5.16 -0.86
CA ASN A 107 -3.09 4.49 -0.60
C ASN A 107 -3.33 3.17 0.15
N SER A 108 -2.61 2.13 -0.22
CA SER A 108 -2.78 0.80 0.35
C SER A 108 -1.43 0.15 0.60
N LEU A 109 -1.37 -0.67 1.63
CA LEU A 109 -0.27 -1.58 1.90
C LEU A 109 -0.71 -2.99 1.47
N ILE A 110 0.14 -3.71 0.77
CA ILE A 110 -0.11 -5.08 0.34
C ILE A 110 1.12 -5.90 0.73
N ALA A 111 0.93 -7.10 1.28
CA ALA A 111 2.05 -7.93 1.68
C ALA A 111 1.73 -9.42 1.72
N TRP A 112 2.74 -10.26 1.51
CA TRP A 112 2.64 -11.72 1.64
C TRP A 112 3.73 -12.24 2.58
N MET A 113 3.46 -12.20 3.87
CA MET A 113 4.41 -12.68 4.89
C MET A 113 4.55 -14.21 4.78
N PRO A 114 5.77 -14.76 4.64
CA PRO A 114 5.99 -16.20 4.69
C PRO A 114 5.39 -16.80 5.97
N SER A 115 4.63 -17.90 5.85
CA SER A 115 3.98 -18.53 7.00
C SER A 115 4.95 -18.89 8.14
N LYS A 116 6.21 -19.21 7.82
CA LYS A 116 7.26 -19.47 8.83
C LYS A 116 7.60 -18.28 9.73
N GLU A 117 7.21 -17.06 9.35
CA GLU A 117 7.49 -15.87 10.15
C GLU A 117 6.48 -15.70 11.29
N ALA A 118 5.32 -16.37 11.27
CA ALA A 118 4.30 -16.24 12.30
C ALA A 118 3.56 -17.56 12.59
N VAL A 119 3.00 -17.70 13.79
CA VAL A 119 2.31 -18.93 14.21
C VAL A 119 0.78 -18.85 14.07
N SER A 120 0.24 -17.65 13.87
CA SER A 120 -1.19 -17.39 13.68
C SER A 120 -1.40 -16.08 12.91
N PRO A 121 -2.60 -15.83 12.36
CA PRO A 121 -2.90 -14.54 11.72
C PRO A 121 -2.74 -13.33 12.67
N ILE A 122 -3.10 -13.48 13.94
CA ILE A 122 -2.93 -12.43 14.97
C ILE A 122 -1.44 -12.16 15.21
N ASP A 123 -0.61 -13.21 15.33
CA ASP A 123 0.85 -13.06 15.44
C ASP A 123 1.44 -12.41 14.19
N ALA A 124 0.96 -12.81 13.00
CA ALA A 124 1.37 -12.20 11.73
C ALA A 124 1.02 -10.71 11.66
N GLN A 125 -0.17 -10.31 12.11
CA GLN A 125 -0.58 -8.91 12.19
C GLN A 125 0.36 -8.12 13.11
N ALA A 126 0.67 -8.65 14.30
CA ALA A 126 1.58 -8.02 15.24
C ALA A 126 2.99 -7.86 14.66
N LYS A 127 3.51 -8.90 13.99
CA LYS A 127 4.82 -8.86 13.33
C LYS A 127 4.87 -7.90 12.15
N MET A 128 3.82 -7.85 11.33
CA MET A 128 3.74 -6.87 10.24
C MET A 128 3.70 -5.44 10.79
N LEU A 129 2.95 -5.19 11.86
CA LEU A 129 2.96 -3.89 12.54
C LEU A 129 4.35 -3.54 13.07
N SER A 130 5.07 -4.50 13.66
CA SER A 130 6.45 -4.33 14.12
C SER A 130 7.41 -3.99 12.97
N HIS A 131 7.32 -4.70 11.83
CA HIS A 131 8.10 -4.36 10.64
C HIS A 131 7.82 -2.94 10.13
N VAL A 132 6.55 -2.54 10.07
CA VAL A 132 6.16 -1.20 9.65
C VAL A 132 6.66 -0.15 10.63
N LYS A 133 6.60 -0.42 11.94
CA LYS A 133 7.12 0.45 13.01
C LYS A 133 8.60 0.72 12.81
N VAL A 134 9.42 -0.33 12.77
CA VAL A 134 10.87 -0.21 12.53
C VAL A 134 11.17 0.51 11.21
N SER A 135 10.38 0.23 10.16
CA SER A 135 10.55 0.89 8.85
C SER A 135 10.27 2.39 8.91
N ILE A 136 9.25 2.82 9.65
CA ILE A 136 8.91 4.23 9.85
C ILE A 136 10.01 4.93 10.63
N GLU A 137 10.42 4.37 11.77
CA GLU A 137 11.44 4.96 12.65
C GLU A 137 12.78 5.09 11.91
N SER A 138 13.23 4.02 11.24
CA SER A 138 14.44 4.05 10.42
C SER A 138 14.36 5.08 9.28
N THR A 139 13.20 5.21 8.64
CA THR A 139 12.99 6.20 7.58
C THR A 139 13.07 7.62 8.08
N LEU A 140 12.39 7.93 9.19
CA LEU A 140 12.37 9.28 9.74
C LEU A 140 13.75 9.68 10.29
N SER A 141 14.41 8.79 11.03
CA SER A 141 15.80 8.99 11.47
C SER A 141 16.76 9.17 10.30
N GLY A 142 16.66 8.32 9.26
CA GLY A 142 17.50 8.43 8.07
C GLY A 142 17.27 9.71 7.26
N LEU A 143 16.08 10.29 7.37
CA LEU A 143 15.76 11.60 6.80
C LEU A 143 16.07 12.75 7.76
N GLY A 144 16.60 12.51 8.97
CA GLY A 144 16.89 13.54 9.97
C GLY A 144 15.62 14.26 10.45
N ALA A 145 14.54 13.53 10.67
CA ALA A 145 13.32 14.01 11.29
C ALA A 145 13.13 13.33 12.66
N ASP A 146 12.77 14.12 13.67
CA ASP A 146 12.39 13.59 14.97
C ASP A 146 10.95 13.06 14.92
N PHE A 147 10.59 12.18 15.85
CA PHE A 147 9.26 11.59 15.87
C PHE A 147 8.85 11.10 17.25
N SER A 148 7.53 11.00 17.43
CA SER A 148 6.91 10.45 18.62
C SER A 148 5.78 9.51 18.23
N LEU A 149 5.81 8.31 18.80
CA LEU A 149 4.68 7.39 18.76
C LEU A 149 3.57 7.93 19.69
N ILE A 150 2.42 8.24 19.12
CA ILE A 150 1.30 8.84 19.87
C ILE A 150 0.11 7.89 20.04
N TYR A 151 0.05 6.82 19.26
CA TYR A 151 -1.00 5.82 19.36
C TYR A 151 -0.55 4.48 18.78
N GLU A 152 -0.77 3.41 19.54
CA GLU A 152 -0.57 2.02 19.10
C GLU A 152 -1.66 1.15 19.74
N LYS A 153 -2.60 0.63 18.94
CA LYS A 153 -3.66 -0.28 19.42
C LYS A 153 -4.30 -1.05 18.28
N ASN A 154 -4.51 -2.35 18.47
CA ASN A 154 -5.30 -3.22 17.58
C ASN A 154 -4.93 -3.06 16.10
N GLY A 155 -3.64 -3.19 15.75
CA GLY A 155 -3.15 -3.05 14.38
C GLY A 155 -3.13 -1.61 13.85
N ASN A 156 -3.48 -0.61 14.65
CA ASN A 156 -3.40 0.80 14.27
C ASN A 156 -2.21 1.45 14.96
N LEU A 157 -1.51 2.30 14.22
CA LEU A 157 -0.30 2.98 14.67
C LEU A 157 -0.31 4.42 14.15
N ARG A 158 0.10 5.38 14.98
CA ARG A 158 0.23 6.78 14.59
C ARG A 158 1.50 7.41 15.16
N TYR A 159 2.30 7.97 14.28
CA TYR A 159 3.42 8.85 14.64
C TYR A 159 3.07 10.30 14.36
N HIS A 160 3.52 11.19 15.22
CA HIS A 160 3.84 12.56 14.82
C HIS A 160 5.32 12.61 14.45
N PHE A 161 5.67 13.40 13.44
CA PHE A 161 7.05 13.65 13.06
C PHE A 161 7.32 15.14 12.88
N TYR A 162 8.56 15.54 13.15
CA TYR A 162 8.96 16.92 13.38
C TYR A 162 10.21 17.21 12.58
N LYS A 163 10.16 18.34 11.87
CA LYS A 163 11.29 18.84 11.10
C LYS A 163 11.03 20.28 10.66
N ASP A 164 11.84 21.20 11.15
CA ASP A 164 11.70 22.63 10.86
C ASP A 164 11.77 22.93 9.36
N LYS A 165 12.69 22.28 8.65
CA LYS A 165 12.83 22.41 7.19
C LYS A 165 11.54 22.03 6.43
N TRP A 166 10.68 21.19 7.01
CA TRP A 166 9.40 20.78 6.43
C TRP A 166 8.21 21.52 7.05
N LYS A 167 8.45 22.49 7.93
CA LYS A 167 7.43 23.17 8.74
C LYS A 167 6.53 22.14 9.44
N CYS A 168 7.10 21.03 9.90
CA CYS A 168 6.43 20.05 10.74
C CYS A 168 6.79 20.39 12.19
N PRO A 169 5.92 21.12 12.92
CA PRO A 169 6.27 21.68 14.23
C PRO A 169 6.31 20.59 15.29
N THR A 170 7.11 20.78 16.33
CA THR A 170 7.03 19.96 17.55
C THR A 170 5.71 20.19 18.27
N TRP A 171 5.16 19.15 18.90
CA TRP A 171 3.94 19.27 19.68
C TRP A 171 4.18 20.05 20.99
N VAL A 172 3.37 21.08 21.23
CA VAL A 172 3.37 21.88 22.47
C VAL A 172 1.96 21.86 23.06
N ASN A 173 1.84 21.31 24.28
CA ASN A 173 0.56 21.20 24.98
C ASN A 173 -0.10 22.57 25.16
N GLY A 174 -1.39 22.67 24.82
CA GLY A 174 -2.18 23.89 24.93
C GLY A 174 -1.95 24.92 23.81
N GLN A 175 -1.01 24.68 22.88
CA GLN A 175 -0.72 25.59 21.77
C GLN A 175 -0.91 24.93 20.40
N SER A 176 -0.39 23.71 20.22
CA SER A 176 -0.48 22.99 18.95
C SER A 176 -1.91 22.48 18.68
N LYS A 177 -2.34 22.55 17.43
CA LYS A 177 -3.56 21.89 16.96
C LYS A 177 -3.17 20.63 16.19
N ILE A 178 -3.98 19.57 16.33
CA ILE A 178 -3.76 18.30 15.60
C ILE A 178 -3.67 18.54 14.09
N ALA A 179 -4.44 19.48 13.55
CA ALA A 179 -4.44 19.85 12.13
C ALA A 179 -3.10 20.42 11.63
N ASP A 180 -2.25 20.91 12.53
CA ASP A 180 -0.95 21.48 12.19
C ASP A 180 0.17 20.42 12.23
N MET A 181 -0.15 19.20 12.65
CA MET A 181 0.84 18.15 12.84
C MET A 181 1.05 17.31 11.59
N CYS A 182 2.33 17.11 11.25
CA CYS A 182 2.72 16.07 10.33
C CYS A 182 2.59 14.70 11.02
N SER A 183 1.99 13.73 10.33
CA SER A 183 1.74 12.41 10.91
C SER A 183 1.89 11.27 9.91
N ILE A 184 2.23 10.09 10.42
CA ILE A 184 2.14 8.82 9.70
C ILE A 184 1.09 7.98 10.40
N ARG A 185 0.02 7.62 9.69
CA ARG A 185 -1.06 6.76 10.15
C ARG A 185 -0.93 5.40 9.48
N VAL A 186 -1.05 4.36 10.26
CA VAL A 186 -0.99 2.98 9.78
C VAL A 186 -2.19 2.22 10.31
N ARG A 187 -2.71 1.34 9.45
CA ARG A 187 -3.59 0.26 9.84
C ARG A 187 -3.09 -1.02 9.20
N ILE A 188 -2.97 -2.06 10.02
CA ILE A 188 -2.73 -3.43 9.62
C ILE A 188 -3.93 -4.23 10.10
N VAL A 189 -4.64 -4.89 9.19
CA VAL A 189 -5.74 -5.81 9.53
C VAL A 189 -5.19 -7.24 9.63
N GLU A 190 -5.93 -8.12 10.30
CA GLU A 190 -5.57 -9.53 10.39
C GLU A 190 -5.48 -10.13 8.97
N PRO A 191 -4.37 -10.83 8.64
CA PRO A 191 -4.16 -11.36 7.30
C PRO A 191 -4.99 -12.62 7.05
N LEU A 192 -5.18 -12.90 5.77
CA LEU A 192 -5.75 -14.16 5.29
C LEU A 192 -4.66 -15.24 5.23
N THR A 193 -5.04 -16.50 5.37
CA THR A 193 -4.09 -17.62 5.17
C THR A 193 -4.20 -18.16 3.76
N GLY A 194 -3.09 -18.40 3.08
CA GLY A 194 -3.11 -18.88 1.70
C GLY A 194 -1.75 -19.22 1.16
N SER A 195 -1.58 -19.12 -0.16
CA SER A 195 -0.29 -19.29 -0.84
C SER A 195 0.14 -18.01 -1.54
N ALA A 196 1.45 -17.75 -1.62
CA ALA A 196 1.99 -16.63 -2.36
C ALA A 196 1.68 -16.75 -3.86
N PRO A 197 1.27 -15.67 -4.54
CA PRO A 197 1.24 -15.66 -6.01
C PRO A 197 2.66 -15.88 -6.56
N ARG A 198 2.78 -16.70 -7.61
CA ARG A 198 4.08 -17.16 -8.13
C ARG A 198 4.98 -16.04 -8.67
N PHE A 199 4.38 -14.90 -9.01
CA PHE A 199 5.07 -13.73 -9.57
C PHE A 199 5.54 -12.73 -8.51
N ILE A 200 5.24 -12.95 -7.23
CA ILE A 200 5.78 -12.15 -6.13
C ILE A 200 7.19 -12.63 -5.84
N SER A 201 8.14 -11.68 -5.80
CA SER A 201 9.54 -11.98 -5.56
C SER A 201 9.80 -12.22 -4.06
N GLY A 202 10.75 -13.11 -3.75
CA GLY A 202 11.22 -13.31 -2.37
C GLY A 202 10.31 -14.14 -1.46
N VAL A 203 9.14 -14.61 -1.92
CA VAL A 203 8.26 -15.48 -1.13
C VAL A 203 7.68 -16.60 -2.01
N LYS A 204 7.60 -17.81 -1.46
CA LYS A 204 7.00 -18.99 -2.10
C LYS A 204 6.25 -19.82 -1.07
N GLY A 205 5.21 -20.52 -1.52
CA GLY A 205 4.46 -21.45 -0.67
C GLY A 205 3.50 -20.74 0.28
N PRO A 206 3.21 -21.33 1.46
CA PRO A 206 2.17 -20.81 2.36
C PRO A 206 2.55 -19.46 2.98
N VAL A 207 1.57 -18.56 3.06
CA VAL A 207 1.72 -17.16 3.52
C VAL A 207 0.55 -16.68 4.36
N TYR A 208 0.80 -15.61 5.10
CA TYR A 208 -0.20 -14.67 5.60
C TYR A 208 -0.32 -13.50 4.62
N ALA A 209 -1.44 -13.41 3.92
CA ALA A 209 -1.71 -12.39 2.90
C ALA A 209 -2.42 -11.17 3.51
N PHE A 210 -1.73 -10.03 3.49
CA PHE A 210 -2.25 -8.72 3.88
C PHE A 210 -2.83 -8.03 2.64
N THR A 211 -4.12 -8.26 2.39
CA THR A 211 -4.83 -7.67 1.25
C THR A 211 -5.54 -6.36 1.64
N SER A 212 -5.86 -5.53 0.67
CA SER A 212 -6.46 -4.20 0.87
C SER A 212 -7.73 -3.97 0.07
N GLY A 213 -8.43 -5.06 -0.26
CA GLY A 213 -9.66 -5.04 -1.05
C GLY A 213 -10.95 -4.71 -0.28
N HIS A 214 -10.92 -4.58 1.05
CA HIS A 214 -12.15 -4.26 1.81
C HIS A 214 -12.41 -2.74 1.82
N GLU A 215 -13.67 -2.29 1.74
CA GLU A 215 -14.03 -0.85 1.70
C GLU A 215 -13.47 -0.03 2.87
N THR A 216 -13.55 -0.52 4.12
CA THR A 216 -13.15 0.23 5.32
C THR A 216 -12.09 -0.44 6.20
N GLN A 217 -11.95 -1.77 6.10
CA GLN A 217 -11.02 -2.59 6.87
C GLN A 217 -9.87 -3.09 5.99
N TYR A 218 -8.97 -2.18 5.61
CA TYR A 218 -7.83 -2.48 4.73
C TYR A 218 -6.52 -1.99 5.33
N ASN A 219 -5.41 -2.51 4.78
CA ASN A 219 -4.07 -2.16 5.21
C ASN A 219 -3.62 -0.85 4.53
N TYR A 220 -3.07 0.09 5.30
CA TYR A 220 -2.54 1.33 4.73
C TYR A 220 -1.40 1.91 5.55
N ILE A 221 -0.58 2.70 4.88
CA ILE A 221 0.32 3.69 5.47
C ILE A 221 0.00 5.03 4.80
N VAL A 222 -0.36 6.02 5.60
CA VAL A 222 -0.75 7.36 5.14
C VAL A 222 0.11 8.41 5.84
N VAL A 223 0.94 9.08 5.07
CA VAL A 223 1.67 10.28 5.48
C VAL A 223 0.78 11.49 5.25
N THR A 224 0.64 12.35 6.26
CA THR A 224 -0.17 13.57 6.22
C THR A 224 0.66 14.76 6.68
N ASN A 225 0.52 15.88 5.97
CA ASN A 225 1.13 17.16 6.35
C ASN A 225 0.14 17.95 7.20
N GLY A 226 0.65 18.74 8.14
CA GLY A 226 -0.14 19.79 8.77
C GLY A 226 -0.49 20.91 7.79
N THR A 227 -1.42 21.79 8.19
CA THR A 227 -1.95 22.89 7.35
C THR A 227 -0.87 23.73 6.67
N ALA A 228 0.21 24.08 7.40
CA ALA A 228 1.32 24.89 6.89
C ALA A 228 2.57 24.08 6.53
N SER A 229 2.49 22.74 6.63
CA SER A 229 3.61 21.84 6.46
C SER A 229 3.77 21.39 5.01
N HIS A 230 5.01 21.06 4.65
CA HIS A 230 5.41 20.71 3.29
C HIS A 230 6.42 19.56 3.28
N ALA A 231 6.22 18.58 4.15
CA ALA A 231 7.03 17.37 4.13
C ALA A 231 6.92 16.68 2.76
N PRO A 232 8.04 16.26 2.16
CA PRO A 232 8.07 15.64 0.85
C PRO A 232 7.60 14.19 0.96
N GLN A 233 6.29 13.98 0.94
CA GLN A 233 5.67 12.67 1.19
C GLN A 233 6.20 11.60 0.25
N LYS A 234 6.49 11.93 -1.01
CA LYS A 234 7.10 11.00 -1.98
C LYS A 234 8.45 10.44 -1.51
N ILE A 235 9.34 11.31 -0.99
CA ILE A 235 10.64 10.88 -0.45
C ILE A 235 10.42 9.95 0.75
N ILE A 236 9.49 10.33 1.64
CA ILE A 236 9.15 9.54 2.83
C ILE A 236 8.66 8.15 2.41
N TYR A 237 7.69 8.05 1.49
CA TYR A 237 7.20 6.74 1.02
C TYR A 237 8.27 5.92 0.31
N THR A 238 9.13 6.55 -0.49
CA THR A 238 10.21 5.86 -1.21
C THR A 238 11.23 5.28 -0.23
N ALA A 239 11.65 6.07 0.77
CA ALA A 239 12.55 5.62 1.83
C ALA A 239 11.89 4.54 2.71
N LEU A 240 10.60 4.70 3.04
CA LEU A 240 9.84 3.72 3.80
C LEU A 240 9.74 2.38 3.07
N SER A 241 9.43 2.39 1.77
CA SER A 241 9.41 1.18 0.95
C SER A 241 10.75 0.44 0.94
N LYS A 242 11.88 1.16 0.96
CA LYS A 242 13.22 0.54 1.07
C LYS A 242 13.41 -0.22 2.39
N GLN A 243 12.82 0.25 3.48
CA GLN A 243 12.94 -0.38 4.80
C GLN A 243 11.95 -1.53 5.02
N LEU A 244 10.84 -1.54 4.29
CA LEU A 244 9.86 -2.62 4.40
C LEU A 244 10.44 -3.99 3.98
N PRO A 245 9.86 -5.09 4.49
CA PRO A 245 10.19 -6.44 4.03
C PRO A 245 10.04 -6.58 2.51
N ALA A 246 10.86 -7.44 1.89
CA ALA A 246 10.86 -7.66 0.44
C ALA A 246 9.51 -8.16 -0.12
N TRP A 247 8.69 -8.75 0.74
CA TRP A 247 7.36 -9.26 0.43
C TRP A 247 6.24 -8.23 0.65
N ALA A 248 6.56 -6.94 0.84
CA ALA A 248 5.62 -5.85 1.08
C ALA A 248 5.72 -4.74 0.02
N TYR A 249 4.56 -4.16 -0.32
CA TYR A 249 4.36 -3.22 -1.41
C TYR A 249 3.48 -2.05 -0.95
N LEU A 250 3.81 -0.84 -1.39
CA LEU A 250 2.98 0.35 -1.15
C LEU A 250 2.35 0.80 -2.45
N TYR A 251 1.02 0.75 -2.51
CA TYR A 251 0.25 1.39 -3.58
C TYR A 251 0.01 2.85 -3.23
N LEU A 252 0.41 3.75 -4.11
CA LEU A 252 0.17 5.18 -3.99
C LEU A 252 -0.83 5.62 -5.04
N ALA A 253 -1.98 6.08 -4.58
CA ALA A 253 -3.08 6.54 -5.42
C ALA A 253 -2.80 7.91 -6.05
N PRO A 254 -3.38 8.24 -7.21
CA PRO A 254 -3.24 9.57 -7.79
C PRO A 254 -3.82 10.64 -6.84
N LYS A 255 -3.20 11.83 -6.83
CA LYS A 255 -3.60 13.02 -6.05
C LYS A 255 -3.60 12.85 -4.52
N THR A 256 -2.97 11.81 -3.98
CA THR A 256 -2.87 11.60 -2.52
C THR A 256 -1.50 11.94 -1.92
N VAL A 257 -0.43 11.91 -2.73
CA VAL A 257 0.96 12.11 -2.27
C VAL A 257 1.54 13.42 -2.79
N HIS A 258 2.08 14.23 -1.89
CA HIS A 258 2.79 15.48 -2.22
C HIS A 258 4.23 15.24 -2.67
N LEU A 259 4.62 15.94 -3.72
CA LEU A 259 5.97 16.06 -4.27
C LEU A 259 6.72 17.21 -3.58
N GLU A 260 8.03 17.31 -3.81
CA GLU A 260 8.87 18.38 -3.24
C GLU A 260 8.43 19.78 -3.67
N ASN A 261 7.94 19.93 -4.90
CA ASN A 261 7.41 21.18 -5.45
C ASN A 261 5.98 21.51 -4.96
N GLY A 262 5.41 20.73 -4.04
CA GLY A 262 4.06 20.90 -3.53
C GLY A 262 2.94 20.35 -4.42
N GLU A 263 3.24 19.96 -5.67
CA GLU A 263 2.27 19.27 -6.51
C GLU A 263 1.96 17.87 -5.97
N LYS A 264 0.88 17.26 -6.46
CA LYS A 264 0.54 15.87 -6.12
C LYS A 264 0.84 14.94 -7.28
N ILE A 265 1.14 13.68 -6.97
CA ILE A 265 1.31 12.64 -7.99
C ILE A 265 0.07 12.56 -8.88
N LYS A 266 0.27 12.53 -10.21
CA LYS A 266 -0.82 12.49 -11.18
C LYS A 266 -1.24 11.08 -11.55
N PHE A 267 -0.35 10.11 -11.34
CA PHE A 267 -0.54 8.71 -11.71
C PHE A 267 -0.23 7.79 -10.51
N PRO A 268 -0.99 6.70 -10.33
CA PRO A 268 -0.66 5.65 -9.39
C PRO A 268 0.60 4.89 -9.79
N TYR A 269 1.24 4.34 -8.77
CA TYR A 269 2.33 3.38 -8.89
C TYR A 269 2.42 2.57 -7.60
N LEU A 270 3.08 1.41 -7.70
CA LEU A 270 3.49 0.62 -6.55
C LEU A 270 4.95 0.93 -6.21
N LEU A 271 5.32 0.85 -4.94
CA LEU A 271 6.71 0.88 -4.50
C LEU A 271 7.10 -0.49 -3.95
N GLU A 272 8.13 -1.08 -4.54
CA GLU A 272 8.80 -2.31 -4.08
C GLU A 272 10.25 -1.96 -3.76
N LYS A 273 10.64 -2.03 -2.49
CA LYS A 273 12.01 -1.71 -2.03
C LYS A 273 12.55 -0.38 -2.57
N GLY A 274 11.68 0.62 -2.66
CA GLY A 274 11.99 1.96 -3.16
C GLY A 274 12.02 2.10 -4.69
N THR A 275 11.77 1.02 -5.43
CA THR A 275 11.63 1.03 -6.88
C THR A 275 10.16 1.21 -7.26
N PRO A 276 9.82 2.19 -8.12
CA PRO A 276 8.45 2.35 -8.60
C PRO A 276 8.11 1.33 -9.68
N GLU A 277 6.93 0.74 -9.56
CA GLU A 277 6.29 -0.16 -10.53
C GLU A 277 5.05 0.54 -11.09
N PHE A 278 5.00 0.69 -12.41
CA PHE A 278 3.99 1.52 -13.08
C PHE A 278 2.87 0.70 -13.70
N PHE A 279 1.66 1.25 -13.66
CA PHE A 279 0.45 0.72 -14.31
C PHE A 279 0.45 1.05 -15.81
N VAL A 280 1.47 0.58 -16.51
CA VAL A 280 1.65 0.82 -17.94
C VAL A 280 2.00 -0.48 -18.66
N TYR A 281 1.42 -0.67 -19.83
CA TYR A 281 1.77 -1.77 -20.72
C TYR A 281 2.12 -1.21 -22.11
N PRO A 282 3.08 -1.84 -22.81
CA PRO A 282 3.44 -1.41 -24.16
C PRO A 282 2.26 -1.60 -25.11
N LYS A 283 1.94 -0.57 -25.90
CA LYS A 283 1.11 -0.72 -27.09
C LYS A 283 1.98 -1.23 -28.23
N ASP A 284 1.52 -2.28 -28.93
CA ASP A 284 2.07 -2.67 -30.24
C ASP A 284 1.92 -1.52 -31.26
#